data_AF-A0A485CXT8-F1
#
_entry.id   AF-A0A485CXT8-F1
#
_cell.length_a   1.000
_cell.length_b   1.000
_cell.length_c   1.000
_cell.angle_alpha   90.00
_cell.angle_beta   90.00
_cell.angle_gamma   90.00
#
_symmetry.space_group_name_H-M   'P 1'
#
loop_
_entity.id
_entity.type
_entity.pdbx_description
1 polymer ?
#
loop_
_entity_poly.entity_id
_entity_poly.type
_entity_poly.pdbx_seq_one_letter_code
_entity_poly.pdbx_strand_id
1 'polypeptide(L)'
;MYECKGTAPAVASDEILLLSTQPLSFIEGLGYPALQMQASGPEKMPARRIAYVVTREIAAQLADMPGACLYAPLTPQLTNPAQA
;
A
#
# COMPACT_ATOMS: atom_id res chain seq x y z
N MET A 1 14.07 -4.10 -4.30
CA MET A 1 13.01 -5.13 -4.43
C MET A 1 12.50 -5.45 -3.04
N TYR A 2 11.19 -5.66 -2.90
CA TYR A 2 10.55 -6.02 -1.64
C TYR A 2 9.77 -7.33 -1.82
N GLU A 3 9.74 -8.13 -0.76
CA GLU A 3 8.98 -9.37 -0.66
C GLU A 3 7.89 -9.20 0.40
N CYS A 4 6.73 -9.80 0.17
CA CYS A 4 5.62 -9.84 1.12
C CYS A 4 5.06 -11.27 1.20
N LYS A 5 4.39 -11.58 2.30
CA LYS A 5 3.61 -12.82 2.38
C LYS A 5 2.33 -12.66 1.55
N GLY A 6 2.02 -13.65 0.73
CA GLY A 6 0.85 -13.63 -0.15
C GLY A 6 1.12 -12.87 -1.46
N THR A 7 0.04 -12.46 -2.11
CA THR A 7 0.10 -11.72 -3.38
C THR A 7 0.24 -10.22 -3.14
N ALA A 8 0.85 -9.52 -4.10
CA ALA A 8 0.75 -8.06 -4.14
C ALA A 8 -0.74 -7.67 -4.16
N PRO A 9 -1.12 -6.57 -3.48
CA PRO A 9 -2.50 -6.19 -3.39
C PRO A 9 -2.98 -5.67 -4.75
N ALA A 10 -4.18 -6.08 -5.15
CA ALA A 10 -4.87 -5.43 -6.25
C ALA A 10 -5.34 -4.05 -5.79
N VAL A 11 -5.32 -3.07 -6.69
CA VAL A 11 -5.73 -1.68 -6.42
C VAL A 11 -6.77 -1.30 -7.46
N ALA A 12 -8.01 -1.10 -7.03
CA ALA A 12 -9.11 -0.71 -7.91
C ALA A 12 -8.95 0.73 -8.40
N SER A 13 -9.73 1.11 -9.43
CA SER A 13 -9.60 2.44 -10.07
C SER A 13 -9.93 3.62 -9.16
N ASP A 14 -10.77 3.39 -8.16
CA ASP A 14 -11.19 4.33 -7.11
C ASP A 14 -10.33 4.24 -5.83
N GLU A 15 -9.32 3.36 -5.82
CA GLU A 15 -8.41 3.16 -4.70
C GLU A 15 -7.01 3.74 -5.00
N ILE A 16 -6.21 3.86 -3.95
CA ILE A 16 -4.83 4.30 -3.96
C ILE A 16 -3.98 3.32 -3.15
N LEU A 17 -2.81 2.98 -3.67
CA LEU A 17 -1.79 2.27 -2.90
C LEU A 17 -0.98 3.27 -2.07
N LEU A 18 -1.06 3.14 -0.75
CA LEU A 18 -0.26 3.87 0.21
C LEU A 18 0.90 2.99 0.69
N LEU A 19 2.13 3.45 0.50
CA LEU A 19 3.32 2.85 1.11
C LEU A 19 3.82 3.73 2.26
N SER A 20 4.07 3.12 3.41
CA SER A 20 4.67 3.77 4.58
C SER A 20 5.89 2.98 5.07
N THR A 21 6.83 3.65 5.74
CA THR A 21 7.93 3.00 6.46
C THR A 21 7.56 2.60 7.89
N GLN A 22 6.40 3.06 8.39
CA GLN A 22 5.90 2.81 9.73
C GLN A 22 4.42 2.39 9.72
N PRO A 23 3.96 1.59 10.70
CA PRO A 23 2.54 1.23 10.82
C PRO A 23 1.67 2.46 11.05
N LEU A 24 0.52 2.49 10.38
CA LEU A 24 -0.47 3.56 10.49
C LEU A 24 -1.69 3.02 11.25
N SER A 25 -1.62 3.04 12.57
CA SER A 25 -2.64 2.45 13.46
C SER A 25 -4.04 3.02 13.24
N PHE A 26 -4.16 4.29 12.84
CA PHE A 26 -5.45 4.90 12.53
C PHE A 26 -6.09 4.30 11.27
N ILE A 27 -5.31 4.01 10.22
CA ILE A 27 -5.79 3.36 8.99
C ILE A 27 -6.18 1.91 9.28
N GLU A 28 -5.37 1.21 10.07
CA GLU A 28 -5.69 -0.15 10.51
C GLU A 28 -6.98 -0.18 11.34
N GLY A 29 -7.20 0.81 12.21
CA GLY A 29 -8.44 0.97 12.98
C GLY A 29 -9.68 1.27 12.14
N LEU A 30 -9.51 1.82 10.93
CA LEU A 30 -10.58 2.02 9.95
C LEU A 30 -10.86 0.76 9.10
N GLY A 31 -10.14 -0.34 9.35
CA GLY A 31 -10.35 -1.63 8.68
C GLY A 31 -9.49 -1.85 7.43
N TYR A 32 -8.55 -0.96 7.12
CA TYR A 32 -7.64 -1.15 6.00
C TYR A 32 -6.46 -2.06 6.40
N PRO A 33 -6.34 -3.26 5.82
CA PRO A 33 -5.34 -4.23 6.25
C PRO A 33 -3.92 -3.82 5.85
N ALA A 34 -2.98 -4.01 6.76
CA ALA A 34 -1.55 -3.78 6.54
C ALA A 34 -0.90 -4.97 5.83
N LEU A 35 -0.28 -4.73 4.67
CA LEU A 35 0.59 -5.70 4.03
C LEU A 35 2.06 -5.37 4.33
N GLN A 36 2.69 -6.22 5.15
CA GLN A 36 4.10 -6.08 5.52
C GLN A 36 5.02 -6.50 4.37
N MET A 37 5.97 -5.62 4.03
CA MET A 37 6.94 -5.82 2.96
C MET A 37 8.37 -5.69 3.51
N GLN A 38 9.25 -6.63 3.14
CA GLN A 38 10.64 -6.70 3.56
C GLN A 38 11.56 -6.52 2.35
N ALA A 39 12.57 -5.64 2.45
CA ALA A 39 13.54 -5.44 1.38
C ALA A 39 14.36 -6.72 1.16
N SER A 40 14.44 -7.18 -0.09
CA SER A 40 15.21 -8.36 -0.52
C SER A 40 16.50 -8.02 -1.26
N GLY A 41 16.70 -6.75 -1.66
CA GLY A 41 17.92 -6.29 -2.33
C GLY A 41 19.07 -5.97 -1.36
N PRO A 42 20.32 -5.85 -1.86
CA PRO A 42 21.52 -5.68 -1.04
C PRO A 42 21.58 -4.34 -0.27
N GLU A 43 21.01 -3.26 -0.81
CA GLU A 43 21.05 -1.94 -0.15
C GLU A 43 20.09 -1.82 1.07
N LYS A 44 19.11 -2.72 1.21
CA LYS A 44 18.17 -2.87 2.35
C LYS A 44 17.69 -1.58 3.06
N MET A 45 17.54 -0.46 2.35
CA MET A 45 17.11 0.82 2.93
C MET A 45 15.99 1.46 2.12
N PRO A 46 14.78 1.66 2.70
CA PRO A 46 14.37 1.19 4.02
C PRO A 46 14.18 -0.33 4.04
N ALA A 47 14.54 -0.97 5.16
CA ALA A 47 14.47 -2.42 5.32
C ALA A 47 13.04 -2.95 5.26
N ARG A 48 12.06 -2.14 5.69
CA ARG A 48 10.65 -2.50 5.69
C ARG A 48 9.80 -1.39 5.10
N ARG A 49 8.71 -1.83 4.47
CA ARG A 49 7.60 -0.98 4.05
C ARG A 49 6.30 -1.68 4.40
N ILE A 50 5.25 -0.89 4.53
CA ILE A 50 3.90 -1.39 4.76
C ILE A 50 3.03 -0.80 3.66
N ALA A 51 2.29 -1.67 2.99
CA ALA A 51 1.33 -1.30 1.97
C ALA A 51 -0.09 -1.33 2.54
N TYR A 52 -0.86 -0.30 2.20
CA TYR A 52 -2.29 -0.21 2.43
C TYR A 52 -2.97 0.10 1.11
N VAL A 53 -4.11 -0.51 0.84
CA VAL A 53 -5.03 -0.07 -0.22
C VAL A 53 -6.12 0.72 0.46
N VAL A 54 -6.26 1.99 0.10
CA VAL A 54 -7.19 2.93 0.73
C VAL A 54 -8.02 3.65 -0.32
N THR A 55 -9.16 4.22 0.07
CA THR A 55 -9.93 5.06 -0.84
C THR A 55 -9.19 6.35 -1.18
N ARG A 56 -9.60 7.00 -2.27
CA ARG A 56 -9.08 8.31 -2.66
C ARG A 56 -9.29 9.39 -1.59
N GLU A 57 -10.40 9.36 -0.84
CA GLU A 57 -10.62 10.35 0.24
C GLU A 57 -9.62 10.17 1.39
N ILE A 58 -9.34 8.92 1.77
CA ILE A 58 -8.34 8.63 2.80
C ILE A 58 -6.94 8.99 2.31
N ALA A 59 -6.59 8.65 1.07
CA ALA A 59 -5.31 9.02 0.48
C ALA A 59 -5.11 10.55 0.46
N ALA A 60 -6.13 11.32 0.11
CA ALA A 60 -6.06 12.78 0.11
C ALA A 60 -5.76 13.36 1.50
N GLN A 61 -6.30 12.76 2.56
CA GLN A 61 -6.00 13.16 3.95
C GLN A 61 -4.55 12.86 4.37
N LEU A 62 -3.85 12.00 3.62
CA LEU A 62 -2.49 11.56 3.91
C LEU A 62 -1.45 12.07 2.92
N ALA A 63 -1.83 12.93 1.98
CA ALA A 63 -0.95 13.40 0.92
C ALA A 63 0.32 14.08 1.46
N ASP A 64 0.19 14.79 2.58
CA ASP A 64 1.28 15.54 3.21
C ASP A 64 1.97 14.77 4.36
N MET A 65 1.59 13.51 4.60
CA MET A 65 2.20 12.72 5.68
C MET A 65 3.66 12.39 5.35
N PRO A 66 4.63 12.77 6.20
CA PRO A 66 6.03 12.43 5.97
C PRO A 66 6.25 10.91 5.93
N GLY A 67 6.95 10.43 4.90
CA GLY A 67 7.25 9.01 4.73
C GLY A 67 6.11 8.17 4.13
N ALA A 68 4.96 8.79 3.84
CA ALA A 68 3.92 8.20 3.00
C ALA A 68 4.25 8.42 1.52
N CYS A 69 4.05 7.39 0.70
CA CYS A 69 4.09 7.48 -0.76
C CYS A 69 2.75 6.98 -1.30
N LEU A 70 2.07 7.79 -2.11
CA LEU A 70 0.77 7.47 -2.71
C LEU A 70 0.94 7.16 -4.19
N TYR A 71 0.39 6.03 -4.63
CA TYR A 71 0.42 5.59 -6.02
C TYR A 71 -1.00 5.35 -6.52
N ALA A 72 -1.37 6.11 -7.55
CA ALA A 72 -2.59 5.83 -8.31
C ALA A 72 -2.40 4.60 -9.20
N PRO A 73 -3.44 3.79 -9.41
CA PRO A 73 -3.39 2.69 -10.37
C PRO A 73 -3.13 3.25 -11.78
N LEU A 74 -2.11 2.73 -12.46
CA LEU A 74 -1.70 3.19 -13.80
C LEU A 74 -2.70 2.81 -14.90
N THR A 75 -3.41 1.69 -14.73
CA THR A 75 -4.54 1.19 -15.54
C THR A 75 -5.34 0.21 -14.65
N PRO A 76 -6.51 -0.34 -15.05
CA PRO A 76 -7.08 -1.53 -14.40
C PRO A 76 -6.16 -2.74 -14.60
N GLN A 77 -5.00 -2.72 -13.93
CA GLN A 77 -4.00 -3.76 -13.97
C GLN A 77 -4.21 -4.65 -12.74
N LEU A 78 -4.32 -5.95 -13.01
CA LEU A 78 -4.45 -7.02 -12.01
C LEU A 78 -5.75 -7.02 -11.19
N THR A 79 -6.88 -6.60 -11.77
CA THR A 79 -8.18 -7.03 -11.25
C THR A 79 -8.30 -8.53 -11.49
N ASN A 80 -8.27 -9.34 -10.42
CA ASN A 80 -8.70 -10.73 -10.50
C ASN A 80 -10.23 -10.74 -10.55
N PRO A 81 -10.86 -11.09 -11.69
CA PRO A 81 -12.32 -11.04 -11.83
C PRO A 81 -13.05 -11.99 -10.88
N ALA A 82 -12.35 -12.93 -10.22
CA ALA A 82 -12.93 -13.81 -9.21
C ALA A 82 -13.08 -13.17 -7.81
N GLN A 83 -12.62 -11.92 -7.61
CA GLN A 83 -12.64 -11.23 -6.32
C GLN A 83 -13.35 -9.86 -6.37
N ALA A 84 -14.09 -9.58 -7.46
CA ALA A 84 -14.87 -8.36 -7.65
C ALA A 84 -16.34 -8.54 -7.21
#